data_AF-A0A7K2JMG1-F1
#
_entry.id   AF-A0A7K2JMG1-F1
#
_cell.length_a   1.000
_cell.length_b   1.000
_cell.length_c   1.000
_cell.angle_alpha   90.00
_cell.angle_beta   90.00
_cell.angle_gamma   90.00
#
_symmetry.space_group_name_H-M   'P 1'
#
loop_
_entity.id
_entity.type
_entity.pdbx_description
1 polymer ?
#
loop_
_entity_poly.entity_id
_entity_poly.type
_entity_poly.pdbx_seq_one_letter_code
_entity_poly.pdbx_strand_id
1 'polypeptide(L)' 'MARRLIVVGRPSPSGGRRVRADGEILGLAYDLRDVEEFLRRAGLEDIDVVTSDLIEWRGGGPAVWTVRT' A
#
# COMPACT_ATOMS: atom_id res chain seq x y z
N MET A 1 12.02 -16.42 -10.61
CA MET A 1 11.26 -16.24 -9.34
C MET A 1 10.71 -14.83 -9.34
N ALA A 2 9.40 -14.65 -9.38
CA ALA A 2 8.82 -13.31 -9.24
C ALA A 2 8.84 -12.95 -7.75
N ARG A 3 9.58 -11.91 -7.39
CA ARG A 3 9.47 -11.28 -6.06
C ARG A 3 8.02 -10.84 -5.91
N ARG A 4 7.37 -11.24 -4.82
CA ARG A 4 6.07 -10.68 -4.52
C ARG A 4 6.22 -9.20 -4.19
N LEU A 5 5.72 -8.30 -5.03
CA LEU A 5 5.90 -6.85 -4.85
C LEU A 5 4.58 -6.22 -4.41
N ILE A 6 4.61 -5.57 -3.25
CA ILE A 6 3.49 -4.78 -2.76
C ILE A 6 3.66 -3.35 -3.27
N VAL A 7 2.63 -2.79 -3.89
CA VAL A 7 2.65 -1.41 -4.38
C VAL A 7 1.49 -0.64 -3.79
N VAL A 8 1.82 0.43 -3.06
CA VAL A 8 0.83 1.43 -2.65
C VAL A 8 0.91 2.62 -3.60
N GLY A 9 -0.18 2.84 -4.34
CA GLY A 9 -0.27 3.88 -5.36
C GLY A 9 -0.14 5.29 -4.80
N ARG A 10 -0.12 6.29 -5.69
CA ARG A 10 -0.15 7.71 -5.30
C ARG A 10 -1.44 8.06 -4.56
N PRO A 11 -1.41 9.01 -3.61
CA PRO A 11 -2.63 9.66 -3.11
C PRO A 11 -3.52 10.09 -4.28
N SER A 12 -4.77 9.67 -4.27
CA SER A 12 -5.76 10.11 -5.26
C SER A 12 -6.30 11.49 -4.88
N PRO A 13 -6.61 12.38 -5.84
CA PRO A 13 -7.37 13.61 -5.58
C PRO A 13 -8.73 13.33 -4.92
N SER A 14 -9.33 12.17 -5.19
CA SER A 14 -10.57 11.71 -4.55
C SER A 14 -10.38 11.12 -3.14
N GLY A 15 -9.14 11.08 -2.63
CA GLY A 15 -8.77 10.44 -1.38
C GLY A 15 -8.29 8.98 -1.53
N GLY A 16 -7.50 8.55 -0.56
CA GLY A 16 -6.99 7.17 -0.46
C GLY A 16 -5.90 6.81 -1.46
N ARG A 17 -5.43 5.57 -1.36
CA ARG A 17 -4.33 4.98 -2.14
C ARG A 17 -4.68 3.55 -2.51
N ARG A 18 -4.57 3.21 -3.78
CA ARG A 18 -4.86 1.84 -4.25
C ARG A 18 -3.67 0.92 -3.94
N VAL A 19 -3.95 -0.21 -3.30
CA VAL A 19 -2.96 -1.21 -2.88
C VAL A 19 -3.00 -2.40 -3.82
N ARG A 20 -1.83 -2.87 -4.23
CA ARG A 20 -1.65 -4.09 -5.03
C ARG A 20 -0.61 -5.01 -4.44
N ALA A 21 -0.77 -6.31 -4.64
CA ALA A 21 0.27 -7.30 -4.46
C ALA A 21 0.33 -8.15 -5.72
N ASP A 22 1.51 -8.30 -6.31
CA ASP A 22 1.73 -9.13 -7.51
C ASP A 22 0.86 -8.77 -8.73
N GLY A 23 0.52 -7.49 -8.85
CA GLY A 23 -0.36 -6.99 -9.91
C GLY A 23 -1.85 -7.08 -9.58
N GLU A 24 -2.24 -7.89 -8.59
CA GLU A 24 -3.62 -8.01 -8.12
C GLU A 24 -4.00 -6.83 -7.22
N ILE A 25 -5.23 -6.35 -7.35
CA ILE A 25 -5.76 -5.24 -6.54
C ILE A 25 -6.31 -5.79 -5.23
N LEU A 26 -5.72 -5.36 -4.11
CA LEU A 26 -6.21 -5.73 -2.77
C LEU A 26 -7.32 -4.79 -2.27
N GLY A 27 -7.24 -3.50 -2.63
CA GLY A 27 -8.24 -2.52 -2.23
C GLY A 27 -7.81 -1.06 -2.36
N LEU A 28 -8.63 -0.17 -1.82
CA LEU A 28 -8.38 1.26 -1.67
C LEU A 28 -8.21 1.58 -0.17
N ALA A 29 -7.00 1.94 0.23
CA ALA A 29 -6.66 2.26 1.62
C ALA A 29 -6.75 3.76 1.86
N TYR A 30 -7.24 4.17 3.03
CA TYR A 30 -7.31 5.57 3.46
C TYR A 30 -6.28 5.91 4.54
N ASP A 31 -5.74 4.90 5.21
CA ASP A 31 -4.64 5.02 6.15
C ASP A 31 -3.77 3.73 6.18
N LEU A 32 -2.77 3.69 7.06
CA LEU A 32 -1.85 2.55 7.19
C LEU A 32 -2.56 1.26 7.66
N ARG A 33 -3.60 1.38 8.49
CA ARG A 33 -4.32 0.22 9.04
C ARG A 33 -5.09 -0.51 7.95
N ASP A 34 -5.64 0.24 6.99
CA ASP A 34 -6.25 -0.38 5.81
C ASP A 34 -5.24 -1.19 4.99
N VAL A 35 -3.99 -0.70 4.87
CA VAL A 35 -2.92 -1.42 4.18
C VAL A 35 -2.58 -2.71 4.93
N GLU A 36 -2.37 -2.63 6.25
CA GLU A 36 -2.12 -3.80 7.11
C GLU A 36 -3.24 -4.84 6.97
N GLU A 37 -4.50 -4.41 7.01
CA GLU A 37 -5.65 -5.30 6.89
C GLU A 37 -5.74 -5.96 5.50
N PHE A 38 -5.40 -5.25 4.43
CA PHE A 38 -5.33 -5.84 3.09
C PHE A 38 -4.23 -6.89 2.97
N LEU A 39 -3.04 -6.61 3.53
CA LEU A 39 -1.94 -7.58 3.53
C LEU A 39 -2.29 -8.82 4.34
N ARG A 40 -2.85 -8.64 5.55
CA ARG A 40 -3.32 -9.74 6.39
C ARG A 40 -4.34 -10.62 5.66
N ARG A 41 -5.34 -10.02 5.00
CA ARG A 41 -6.35 -10.78 4.21
C ARG A 41 -5.76 -11.49 3.00
N ALA A 42 -4.64 -11.00 2.46
CA ALA A 42 -3.89 -11.63 1.38
C ALA A 42 -2.90 -12.71 1.86
N GLY A 43 -2.83 -13.00 3.17
CA GLY A 43 -1.86 -13.93 3.76
C GLY A 43 -0.43 -13.39 3.79
N LEU A 44 -0.26 -12.07 3.70
CA LEU A 44 1.00 -11.35 3.80
C LEU A 44 1.15 -10.78 5.21
N GLU A 45 1.39 -11.68 6.16
CA GLU A 45 1.56 -11.36 7.58
C GLU A 45 3.00 -10.94 7.89
N ASP A 46 3.23 -10.33 9.06
CA ASP A 46 4.56 -9.90 9.56
C ASP A 46 5.32 -8.87 8.71
N ILE A 47 4.61 -8.10 7.88
CA ILE A 47 5.18 -6.98 7.12
C ILE A 47 4.95 -5.67 7.86
N ASP A 48 6.02 -5.01 8.28
CA ASP A 48 5.97 -3.63 8.77
C ASP A 48 5.67 -2.70 7.58
N VAL A 49 4.45 -2.15 7.54
CA VAL A 49 4.01 -1.33 6.42
C VAL A 49 4.76 0.00 6.28
N VAL A 50 5.41 0.46 7.35
CA VAL A 50 6.14 1.73 7.37
C VAL A 50 7.56 1.54 6.89
N THR A 51 8.22 0.45 7.28
CA THR A 51 9.67 0.28 7.09
C THR A 51 10.07 -0.81 6.10
N SER A 52 9.16 -1.72 5.72
CA SER A 52 9.48 -2.85 4.84
C SER A 52 9.89 -2.41 3.43
N ASP A 53 10.96 -3.01 2.92
CA ASP A 53 11.45 -2.89 1.54
C ASP A 53 10.63 -3.71 0.52
N LEU A 54 9.69 -4.53 1.00
CA LEU A 54 8.71 -5.24 0.18
C LEU A 54 7.63 -4.31 -0.37
N ILE A 55 7.44 -3.14 0.25
CA ILE A 55 6.41 -2.17 -0.12
C ILE A 55 7.01 -1.00 -0.91
N GLU A 56 6.56 -0.86 -2.15
CA GLU A 56 6.81 0.32 -2.96
C GLU A 56 5.71 1.38 -2.70
N TRP A 57 6.12 2.48 -2.06
CA TRP A 57 5.27 3.65 -1.84
C TRP A 57 5.41 4.66 -2.99
N ARG A 58 4.36 4.86 -3.81
CA ARG A 58 4.38 5.81 -4.93
C ARG A 58 3.78 7.16 -4.55
N GLY A 59 4.40 8.26 -4.97
CA GLY A 59 3.87 9.62 -4.73
C GLY A 59 3.93 10.06 -3.28
N GLY A 60 4.96 9.61 -2.57
CA GLY A 60 5.16 9.84 -1.14
C GLY A 60 5.13 8.54 -0.34
N GLY A 61 5.86 8.55 0.77
CA GLY A 61 5.99 7.42 1.68
C GLY A 61 4.72 7.13 2.51
N PRO A 62 4.84 6.30 3.57
CA PRO A 62 3.72 5.86 4.42
C PRO A 62 3.01 7.01 5.16
N ALA A 63 3.65 8.17 5.29
CA ALA A 63 3.07 9.35 5.94
C ALA A 63 2.22 10.24 5.01
N VAL A 64 2.17 9.96 3.70
CA VAL A 64 1.51 10.82 2.71
C VAL A 64 0.22 10.17 2.19
N TRP A 65 -0.92 10.78 2.51
CA TRP A 65 -2.26 10.23 2.20
C TRP A 65 -3.16 11.18 1.41
N THR A 66 -2.81 12.45 1.36
CA THR A 66 -3.54 13.48 0.61
C THR A 66 -2.65 14.06 -0.48
N VAL A 67 -3.27 14.57 -1.53
CA VAL A 67 -2.57 15.41 -2.50
C VAL A 67 -2.28 16.73 -1.80
N ARG A 68 -1.00 17.11 -1.72
CA ARG A 68 -0.63 18.49 -1.39
C ARG A 68 -0.80 19.32 -2.67
N THR A 69 -1.87 20.11 -2.71
CA THR A 69 -2.07 21.17 -3.71
C THR A 69 -1.25 22.39 -3.35
#